data_AF-A0A1H5VAP9-F1
#
_entry.id   AF-A0A1H5VAP9-F1
#
_cell.length_a   1.000
_cell.length_b   1.000
_cell.length_c   1.000
_cell.angle_alpha   90.00
_cell.angle_beta   90.00
_cell.angle_gamma   90.00
#
_symmetry.space_group_name_H-M   'P 1'
#
loop_
_entity.id
_entity.type
_entity.pdbx_description
1 polymer ?
#
loop_
_entity_poly.entity_id
_entity_poly.type
_entity_poly.pdbx_seq_one_letter_code
_entity_poly.pdbx_strand_id
1 'polypeptide(L)'
;MAFDDAAVIRETEAEAPANLHAVLQLCAAGRLRCGETTRRPSAATVTAVTSALAEGDFYDGEAIAAYAWPLLLQTGGLAELTAGKLRLTTRGHTALGRPPAETIKDLWRRWISGGLIDEFSRVEAIKGQRGKNVLTAEKPRRQKVATALTRCCEPGEWLTVDDLFAQMRAERLDPVIARSSRALWKLYLVDPEYGSLGYAGYADWPILEGRYTLAVLFEYAATLGLIDVTYVRPDGARRDYHRNWGSGALSRLSRYDGLKAIRLTTLGAYATGRTRTYKAPAAPAEHLLKVLPNFDIVVTGTLPPVDRLTLTAYAKQTSDHVWTLSARSLRDALGTGRSLDHLRTFLHDRCGHPLPGTVATLLTDVDHKARQVRDRGLVHLIEAADPATAVLIANDRKAGALCQLLGDRHLWVAPENEEAFRKAAKTLGYIL
;
A
#
# COMPACT_ATOMS: atom_id res chain seq x y z
N MET A 1 -9.64 -14.36 -35.63
CA MET A 1 -9.75 -15.65 -34.92
C MET A 1 -9.93 -15.31 -33.46
N ALA A 2 -11.17 -15.34 -32.97
CA ALA A 2 -11.46 -15.02 -31.58
C ALA A 2 -11.09 -16.25 -30.75
N PHE A 3 -10.05 -16.14 -29.92
CA PHE A 3 -9.97 -17.02 -28.77
C PHE A 3 -11.17 -16.65 -27.91
N ASP A 4 -12.10 -17.59 -27.78
CA ASP A 4 -13.20 -17.50 -26.83
C ASP A 4 -12.58 -17.68 -25.45
N ASP A 5 -11.91 -16.64 -24.96
CA ASP A 5 -11.30 -16.65 -23.64
C ASP A 5 -12.44 -16.66 -22.63
N ALA A 6 -12.58 -17.79 -21.93
CA ALA A 6 -13.54 -17.95 -20.87
C ALA A 6 -13.39 -16.82 -19.85
N ALA A 7 -14.50 -16.17 -19.50
CA ALA A 7 -14.51 -15.13 -18.50
C ALA A 7 -14.05 -15.68 -17.14
N VAL A 8 -13.09 -15.00 -16.52
CA VAL A 8 -12.56 -15.32 -15.19
C VAL A 8 -13.39 -14.57 -14.16
N ILE A 9 -13.92 -15.28 -13.17
CA ILE A 9 -14.52 -14.71 -11.97
C ILE A 9 -13.47 -14.73 -10.86
N ARG A 10 -13.20 -13.59 -10.23
CA ARG A 10 -12.25 -13.48 -9.12
C ARG A 10 -12.91 -12.84 -7.91
N GLU A 11 -12.93 -13.58 -6.81
CA GLU A 11 -13.45 -13.13 -5.52
C GLU A 11 -12.34 -12.43 -4.72
N THR A 12 -12.32 -11.11 -4.78
CA THR A 12 -11.20 -10.30 -4.30
C THR A 12 -11.26 -10.05 -2.79
N GLU A 13 -12.45 -10.14 -2.18
CA GLU A 13 -12.64 -9.93 -0.73
C GLU A 13 -11.77 -10.89 0.09
N ALA A 14 -11.70 -12.16 -0.31
CA ALA A 14 -10.97 -13.21 0.41
C ALA A 14 -9.45 -13.02 0.36
N GLU A 15 -8.91 -12.56 -0.77
CA GLU A 15 -7.47 -12.40 -0.97
C GLU A 15 -6.93 -11.07 -0.40
N ALA A 16 -7.74 -10.01 -0.34
CA ALA A 16 -7.25 -8.67 0.01
C ALA A 16 -6.58 -8.56 1.38
N PRO A 17 -7.07 -9.21 2.47
CA PRO A 17 -6.36 -9.23 3.75
C PRO A 17 -4.97 -9.86 3.67
N ALA A 18 -4.85 -11.00 2.99
CA ALA A 18 -3.58 -11.71 2.81
C ALA A 18 -2.61 -10.88 1.95
N ASN A 19 -3.11 -10.28 0.87
CA ASN A 19 -2.34 -9.42 -0.02
C ASN A 19 -1.82 -8.16 0.70
N LEU A 20 -2.67 -7.48 1.48
CA LEU A 20 -2.25 -6.34 2.30
C LEU A 20 -1.09 -6.73 3.23
N HIS A 21 -1.23 -7.86 3.92
CA HIS A 21 -0.20 -8.34 4.83
C HIS A 21 1.11 -8.64 4.10
N ALA A 22 1.05 -9.37 2.98
CA ALA A 22 2.21 -9.72 2.18
C ALA A 22 2.99 -8.48 1.72
N VAL A 23 2.29 -7.43 1.26
CA VAL A 23 2.94 -6.20 0.80
C VAL A 23 3.52 -5.40 1.96
N LEU A 24 2.84 -5.31 3.12
CA LEU A 24 3.40 -4.70 4.32
C LEU A 24 4.68 -5.44 4.77
N GLN A 25 4.69 -6.77 4.69
CA GLN A 25 5.85 -7.61 5.01
C GLN A 25 7.03 -7.35 4.06
N LEU A 26 6.78 -7.26 2.75
CA LEU A 26 7.80 -6.90 1.77
C LEU A 26 8.36 -5.48 2.01
N CYS A 27 7.49 -4.53 2.41
CA CYS A 27 7.89 -3.18 2.74
C CYS A 27 8.78 -3.14 3.99
N ALA A 28 8.40 -3.85 5.06
CA ALA A 28 9.18 -3.97 6.28
C ALA A 28 10.56 -4.60 6.02
N ALA A 29 10.64 -5.55 5.08
CA ALA A 29 11.90 -6.16 4.64
C ALA A 29 12.74 -5.26 3.71
N GLY A 30 12.27 -4.04 3.40
CA GLY A 30 12.99 -3.10 2.53
C GLY A 30 13.09 -3.58 1.06
N ARG A 31 12.20 -4.47 0.62
CA ARG A 31 12.20 -5.07 -0.73
C ARG A 31 11.45 -4.25 -1.77
N LEU A 32 10.70 -3.23 -1.35
CA LEU A 32 9.91 -2.39 -2.24
C LEU A 32 10.65 -1.09 -2.57
N ARG A 33 10.71 -0.76 -3.87
CA ARG A 33 11.36 0.43 -4.41
C ARG A 33 10.42 1.19 -5.34
N CYS A 34 10.44 2.52 -5.23
CA CYS A 34 9.68 3.38 -6.12
C CYS A 34 10.57 4.51 -6.65
N GLY A 35 10.22 5.04 -7.82
CA GLY A 35 10.90 6.21 -8.36
C GLY A 35 10.68 7.43 -7.48
N GLU A 36 11.72 8.23 -7.24
CA GLU A 36 11.62 9.40 -6.36
C GLU A 36 10.69 10.48 -6.90
N THR A 37 10.76 10.72 -8.22
CA THR A 37 9.91 11.69 -8.90
C THR A 37 8.54 11.11 -9.23
N THR A 38 8.49 9.89 -9.78
CA THR A 38 7.23 9.32 -10.29
C THR A 38 6.38 8.68 -9.21
N ARG A 39 6.99 8.32 -8.06
CA ARG A 39 6.40 7.53 -6.96
C ARG A 39 5.93 6.12 -7.37
N ARG A 40 6.15 5.74 -8.63
CA ARG A 40 5.72 4.46 -9.21
C ARG A 40 6.64 3.32 -8.78
N PRO A 41 6.11 2.10 -8.60
CA PRO A 41 6.94 0.94 -8.30
C PRO A 41 7.90 0.63 -9.44
N SER A 42 9.11 0.19 -9.09
CA SER A 42 10.08 -0.33 -10.06
C SER A 42 9.64 -1.69 -10.61
N ALA A 43 10.19 -2.12 -11.75
CA ALA A 43 9.92 -3.45 -12.30
C ALA A 43 10.21 -4.57 -11.29
N ALA A 44 11.34 -4.48 -10.56
CA ALA A 44 11.68 -5.44 -9.50
C ALA A 44 10.65 -5.45 -8.36
N THR A 45 10.07 -4.29 -8.02
CA THR A 45 9.02 -4.18 -7.01
C THR A 45 7.73 -4.83 -7.48
N VAL A 46 7.34 -4.59 -8.74
CA VAL A 46 6.21 -5.25 -9.37
C VAL A 46 6.38 -6.77 -9.30
N THR A 47 7.51 -7.31 -9.75
CA THR A 47 7.80 -8.75 -9.67
C THR A 47 7.73 -9.28 -8.25
N ALA A 48 8.35 -8.59 -7.30
CA ALA A 48 8.34 -9.01 -5.89
C ALA A 48 6.94 -9.02 -5.28
N VAL A 49 6.09 -8.05 -5.63
CA VAL A 49 4.69 -8.02 -5.18
C VAL A 49 3.88 -9.10 -5.88
N THR A 50 3.96 -9.25 -7.21
CA THR A 50 3.23 -10.29 -7.96
C THR A 50 3.46 -11.67 -7.38
N SER A 51 4.71 -12.03 -7.06
CA SER A 51 5.04 -13.33 -6.45
C SER A 51 4.55 -13.51 -5.02
N ALA A 52 4.11 -12.44 -4.35
CA ALA A 52 3.64 -12.47 -2.97
C ALA A 52 2.11 -12.38 -2.85
N LEU A 53 1.41 -12.04 -3.94
CA LEU A 53 -0.06 -12.03 -3.96
C LEU A 53 -0.59 -13.46 -3.91
N ALA A 54 -1.67 -13.69 -3.16
CA ALA A 54 -2.27 -15.00 -2.94
C ALA A 54 -2.64 -15.70 -4.25
N GLU A 55 -3.34 -14.98 -5.14
CA GLU A 55 -3.79 -15.47 -6.45
C GLU A 55 -3.05 -14.78 -7.62
N GLY A 56 -1.82 -14.30 -7.37
CA GLY A 56 -1.04 -13.55 -8.37
C GLY A 56 -1.69 -12.21 -8.77
N ASP A 57 -1.31 -11.67 -9.93
CA ASP A 57 -1.97 -10.49 -10.51
C ASP A 57 -3.20 -10.90 -11.34
N PHE A 58 -4.01 -9.94 -11.79
CA PHE A 58 -5.24 -10.24 -12.57
C PHE A 58 -4.92 -10.82 -13.95
N TYR A 59 -3.81 -10.39 -14.56
CA TYR A 59 -3.34 -10.90 -15.84
C TYR A 59 -1.88 -11.32 -15.76
N ASP A 60 -1.55 -12.38 -16.49
CA ASP A 60 -0.16 -12.73 -16.74
C ASP A 60 0.53 -11.64 -17.57
N GLY A 61 1.71 -11.21 -17.10
CA GLY A 61 2.55 -10.22 -17.77
C GLY A 61 2.06 -8.77 -17.68
N GLU A 62 0.91 -8.49 -17.06
CA GLU A 62 0.37 -7.15 -16.92
C GLU A 62 0.07 -6.81 -15.47
N ALA A 63 0.90 -5.92 -14.92
CA ALA A 63 0.77 -5.51 -13.53
C ALA A 63 -0.43 -4.58 -13.32
N ILE A 64 -1.43 -5.05 -12.57
CA ILE A 64 -2.58 -4.29 -12.11
C ILE A 64 -2.50 -4.18 -10.58
N ALA A 65 -2.72 -5.28 -9.85
CA ALA A 65 -2.68 -5.31 -8.40
C ALA A 65 -1.26 -5.05 -7.87
N ALA A 66 -0.25 -5.67 -8.49
CA ALA A 66 1.14 -5.51 -8.06
C ALA A 66 1.67 -4.08 -8.28
N TYR A 67 1.09 -3.36 -9.23
CA TYR A 67 1.38 -1.94 -9.44
C TYR A 67 0.66 -1.05 -8.43
N ALA A 68 -0.59 -1.37 -8.09
CA ALA A 68 -1.44 -0.57 -7.21
C ALA A 68 -0.97 -0.60 -5.75
N TRP A 69 -0.60 -1.77 -5.22
CA TRP A 69 -0.27 -1.95 -3.80
C TRP A 69 0.79 -0.97 -3.25
N PRO A 70 1.96 -0.77 -3.89
CA PRO A 70 2.94 0.22 -3.44
C PRO A 70 2.41 1.66 -3.42
N LEU A 71 1.49 2.01 -4.31
CA LEU A 71 0.86 3.33 -4.37
C LEU A 71 -0.20 3.52 -3.29
N LEU A 72 -0.96 2.46 -3.01
CA LEU A 72 -1.94 2.40 -1.93
C LEU A 72 -1.25 2.58 -0.57
N LEU A 73 -0.12 1.88 -0.32
CA LEU A 73 0.64 2.05 0.92
C LEU A 73 1.18 3.47 1.10
N GLN A 74 1.72 4.08 0.04
CA GLN A 74 2.21 5.45 0.05
C GLN A 74 1.08 6.46 0.33
N THR A 75 0.00 6.40 -0.44
CA THR A 75 -1.14 7.32 -0.29
C THR A 75 -1.85 7.12 1.06
N GLY A 76 -1.88 5.89 1.54
CA GLY A 76 -2.37 5.50 2.85
C GLY A 76 -1.57 6.03 4.04
N GLY A 77 -0.35 6.53 3.79
CA GLY A 77 0.61 6.90 4.83
C GLY A 77 1.09 5.69 5.64
N LEU A 78 0.98 4.47 5.09
CA LEU A 78 1.51 3.25 5.71
C LEU A 78 2.98 3.06 5.37
N ALA A 79 3.42 3.57 4.21
CA ALA A 79 4.81 3.61 3.83
C ALA A 79 5.20 5.00 3.33
N GLU A 80 6.46 5.36 3.54
CA GLU A 80 7.08 6.56 2.98
C GLU A 80 8.29 6.19 2.14
N LEU A 81 8.60 7.04 1.16
CA LEU A 81 9.72 6.81 0.25
C LEU A 81 10.96 7.54 0.77
N THR A 82 12.01 6.79 1.09
CA THR A 82 13.31 7.32 1.52
C THR A 82 14.40 6.79 0.60
N ALA A 83 15.08 7.68 -0.14
CA ALA A 83 16.14 7.33 -1.09
C ALA A 83 15.73 6.18 -2.06
N GLY A 84 14.57 6.31 -2.69
CA GLY A 84 14.01 5.32 -3.62
C GLY A 84 13.53 3.99 -3.02
N LYS A 85 13.58 3.81 -1.69
CA LYS A 85 13.06 2.62 -0.98
C LYS A 85 11.81 2.97 -0.18
N LEU A 86 10.78 2.13 -0.25
CA LEU A 86 9.63 2.26 0.65
C LEU A 86 9.98 1.70 2.02
N ARG A 87 9.70 2.49 3.06
CA ARG A 87 9.84 2.12 4.46
C ARG A 87 8.49 2.26 5.14
N LEU A 88 8.16 1.33 6.03
CA LEU A 88 6.93 1.47 6.82
C LEU A 88 7.03 2.68 7.74
N THR A 89 5.95 3.43 7.84
CA THR A 89 5.77 4.45 8.88
C THR A 89 5.36 3.78 10.19
N THR A 90 5.30 4.52 11.29
CA THR A 90 4.70 4.02 12.54
C THR A 90 3.29 3.46 12.31
N ARG A 91 2.49 4.13 11.47
CA ARG A 91 1.14 3.68 11.09
C ARG A 91 1.19 2.37 10.28
N GLY A 92 2.18 2.21 9.41
CA GLY A 92 2.42 0.97 8.67
C GLY A 92 2.80 -0.21 9.57
N HIS A 93 3.66 0.02 10.57
CA HIS A 93 3.99 -0.98 11.57
C HIS A 93 2.77 -1.40 12.39
N THR A 94 1.95 -0.44 12.85
CA THR A 94 0.70 -0.74 13.55
C THR A 94 -0.27 -1.53 12.66
N ALA A 95 -0.31 -1.26 11.35
CA ALA A 95 -1.22 -1.94 10.42
C ALA A 95 -0.98 -3.45 10.32
N LEU A 96 0.23 -3.95 10.60
CA LEU A 96 0.54 -5.39 10.63
C LEU A 96 -0.23 -6.16 11.72
N GLY A 97 -0.69 -5.49 12.77
CA GLY A 97 -1.44 -6.10 13.88
C GLY A 97 -2.90 -5.64 13.98
N ARG A 98 -3.36 -4.75 13.09
CA ARG A 98 -4.75 -4.28 13.07
C ARG A 98 -5.63 -5.20 12.24
N PRO A 99 -6.95 -5.27 12.51
CA PRO A 99 -7.90 -5.91 11.62
C PRO A 99 -7.73 -5.40 10.17
N PRO A 100 -7.46 -6.28 9.19
CA PRO A 100 -7.16 -5.86 7.81
C PRO A 100 -8.26 -5.01 7.18
N ALA A 101 -9.52 -5.31 7.47
CA ALA A 101 -10.67 -4.58 6.95
C ALA A 101 -10.67 -3.09 7.32
N GLU A 102 -10.25 -2.74 8.53
CA GLU A 102 -10.13 -1.33 8.96
C GLU A 102 -9.01 -0.61 8.20
N THR A 103 -7.88 -1.29 8.00
CA THR A 103 -6.75 -0.77 7.23
C THR A 103 -7.14 -0.55 5.78
N ILE A 104 -7.83 -1.52 5.16
CA ILE A 104 -8.33 -1.43 3.77
C ILE A 104 -9.31 -0.26 3.62
N LYS A 105 -10.26 -0.12 4.54
CA LYS A 105 -11.19 1.02 4.58
C LYS A 105 -10.45 2.35 4.64
N ASP A 106 -9.44 2.45 5.50
CA ASP A 106 -8.61 3.65 5.62
C ASP A 106 -7.79 3.93 4.34
N LEU A 107 -7.24 2.88 3.70
CA LEU A 107 -6.53 2.97 2.44
C LEU A 107 -7.44 3.51 1.33
N TRP A 108 -8.63 2.95 1.18
CA TRP A 108 -9.62 3.41 0.19
C TRP A 108 -9.98 4.88 0.40
N ARG A 109 -10.33 5.26 1.63
CA ARG A 109 -10.67 6.65 1.96
C ARG A 109 -9.54 7.61 1.61
N ARG A 110 -8.30 7.24 1.96
CA ARG A 110 -7.11 8.05 1.65
C ARG A 110 -6.84 8.11 0.16
N TRP A 111 -6.99 7.00 -0.56
CA TRP A 111 -6.82 6.94 -2.02
C TRP A 111 -7.75 7.93 -2.73
N ILE A 112 -9.05 7.90 -2.41
CA ILE A 112 -10.05 8.79 -3.00
C ILE A 112 -9.76 10.27 -2.73
N SER A 113 -9.16 10.58 -1.58
CA SER A 113 -8.81 11.97 -1.21
C SER A 113 -7.41 12.42 -1.65
N GLY A 114 -6.51 11.47 -1.92
CA GLY A 114 -5.09 11.72 -2.22
C GLY A 114 -4.87 12.06 -3.69
N GLY A 115 -3.64 12.44 -4.02
CA GLY A 115 -3.22 12.76 -5.40
C GLY A 115 -1.77 12.37 -5.67
N LEU A 116 -1.44 11.10 -5.42
CA LEU A 116 -0.08 10.58 -5.63
C LEU A 116 0.23 10.39 -7.12
N ILE A 117 -0.75 9.90 -7.88
CA ILE A 117 -0.70 9.73 -9.33
C ILE A 117 -2.10 9.92 -9.92
N ASP A 118 -2.17 10.22 -11.22
CA ASP A 118 -3.42 10.21 -11.99
C ASP A 118 -3.68 8.81 -12.58
N GLU A 119 -4.83 8.19 -12.30
CA GLU A 119 -5.19 6.89 -12.90
C GLU A 119 -5.30 6.96 -14.42
N PHE A 120 -5.67 8.11 -14.98
CA PHE A 120 -5.77 8.26 -16.43
C PHE A 120 -4.42 8.09 -17.12
N SER A 121 -3.32 8.33 -16.40
CA SER A 121 -1.96 8.09 -16.88
C SER A 121 -1.63 6.61 -17.14
N ARG A 122 -2.51 5.69 -16.72
CA ARG A 122 -2.44 4.25 -17.01
C ARG A 122 -3.20 3.85 -18.27
N VAL A 123 -4.02 4.74 -18.84
CA VAL A 123 -4.65 4.58 -20.16
C VAL A 123 -3.66 5.08 -21.23
N GLU A 124 -2.58 4.32 -21.39
CA GLU A 124 -1.40 4.75 -22.13
C GLU A 124 -1.65 4.95 -23.64
N ALA A 125 -2.69 4.34 -24.22
CA ALA A 125 -3.05 4.54 -25.63
C ALA A 125 -3.51 5.97 -25.93
N ILE A 126 -4.11 6.65 -24.95
CA ILE A 126 -4.53 8.04 -25.08
C ILE A 126 -3.36 8.94 -24.70
N LYS A 127 -2.81 9.66 -25.68
CA LYS A 127 -1.63 10.52 -25.52
C LYS A 127 -2.02 11.97 -25.24
N GLY A 128 -1.03 12.83 -25.01
CA GLY A 128 -1.21 14.27 -24.78
C GLY A 128 -1.68 14.65 -23.37
N GLN A 129 -1.86 13.68 -22.47
CA GLN A 129 -2.33 13.86 -21.10
C GLN A 129 -1.49 14.83 -20.26
N ARG A 130 -0.17 14.91 -20.51
CA ARG A 130 0.78 15.78 -19.76
C ARG A 130 0.73 17.26 -20.19
N GLY A 131 -0.11 17.61 -21.16
CA GLY A 131 -0.24 18.98 -21.62
C GLY A 131 -0.81 19.93 -20.55
N LYS A 132 -0.45 21.21 -20.65
CA LYS A 132 -0.98 22.25 -19.74
C LYS A 132 -2.50 22.35 -19.86
N ASN A 133 -3.17 22.31 -18.71
CA ASN A 133 -4.62 22.47 -18.57
C ASN A 133 -5.45 21.45 -19.39
N VAL A 134 -4.96 20.22 -19.55
CA VAL A 134 -5.66 19.15 -20.28
C VAL A 134 -6.69 18.47 -19.38
N LEU A 135 -6.25 17.93 -18.24
CA LEU A 135 -7.09 17.13 -17.35
C LEU A 135 -7.72 17.99 -16.23
N THR A 136 -8.89 17.53 -15.76
CA THR A 136 -9.48 17.98 -14.49
C THR A 136 -8.73 17.37 -13.29
N ALA A 137 -9.03 17.83 -12.09
CA ALA A 137 -8.38 17.33 -10.88
C ALA A 137 -8.71 15.85 -10.60
N GLU A 138 -7.76 15.12 -10.02
CA GLU A 138 -7.89 13.69 -9.69
C GLU A 138 -8.97 13.44 -8.61
N LYS A 139 -8.93 14.18 -7.51
CA LYS A 139 -9.81 13.97 -6.35
C LYS A 139 -11.32 13.98 -6.71
N PRO A 140 -11.86 14.98 -7.43
CA PRO A 140 -13.27 14.96 -7.84
C PRO A 140 -13.63 13.76 -8.71
N ARG A 141 -12.74 13.36 -9.64
CA ARG A 141 -12.97 12.21 -10.51
C ARG A 141 -13.03 10.89 -9.72
N ARG A 142 -12.10 10.69 -8.78
CA ARG A 142 -12.12 9.55 -7.84
C ARG A 142 -13.40 9.51 -7.02
N GLN A 143 -13.83 10.66 -6.48
CA GLN A 143 -15.05 10.76 -5.69
C GLN A 143 -16.30 10.38 -6.47
N LYS A 144 -16.36 10.70 -7.77
CA LYS A 144 -17.46 10.30 -8.65
C LYS A 144 -17.54 8.77 -8.80
N VAL A 145 -16.40 8.12 -9.08
CA VAL A 145 -16.33 6.65 -9.17
C VAL A 145 -16.65 5.98 -7.82
N ALA A 146 -16.13 6.50 -6.71
CA ALA A 146 -16.43 5.99 -5.37
C ALA A 146 -17.90 6.14 -5.00
N THR A 147 -18.55 7.24 -5.42
CA THR A 147 -19.98 7.45 -5.22
C THR A 147 -20.79 6.46 -6.05
N ALA A 148 -20.37 6.17 -7.29
CA ALA A 148 -21.01 5.17 -8.14
C ALA A 148 -20.96 3.76 -7.53
N LEU A 149 -19.83 3.37 -6.92
CA LEU A 149 -19.75 2.11 -6.17
C LEU A 149 -20.80 2.01 -5.06
N THR A 150 -21.08 3.12 -4.36
CA THR A 150 -22.06 3.12 -3.28
C THR A 150 -23.49 3.21 -3.76
N ARG A 151 -23.77 3.96 -4.84
CA ARG A 151 -25.14 4.25 -5.31
C ARG A 151 -25.66 3.29 -6.37
N CYS A 152 -24.80 2.87 -7.30
CA CYS A 152 -25.19 2.06 -8.45
C CYS A 152 -25.06 0.55 -8.19
N CYS A 153 -24.26 0.14 -7.21
CA CYS A 153 -24.00 -1.28 -6.94
C CYS A 153 -24.75 -1.75 -5.68
N GLU A 154 -25.63 -2.73 -5.83
CA GLU A 154 -26.21 -3.45 -4.70
C GLU A 154 -25.19 -4.46 -4.13
N PRO A 155 -24.94 -4.49 -2.80
CA PRO A 155 -24.00 -5.42 -2.20
C PRO A 155 -24.34 -6.88 -2.53
N GLY A 156 -23.37 -7.65 -3.01
CA GLY A 156 -23.55 -9.05 -3.36
C GLY A 156 -24.17 -9.32 -4.74
N GLU A 157 -24.63 -8.29 -5.46
CA GLU A 157 -25.18 -8.43 -6.80
C GLU A 157 -24.14 -8.08 -7.89
N TRP A 158 -24.15 -8.85 -8.97
CA TRP A 158 -23.31 -8.58 -10.14
C TRP A 158 -23.92 -7.49 -11.01
N LEU A 159 -23.12 -6.48 -11.36
CA LEU A 159 -23.47 -5.39 -12.26
C LEU A 159 -22.49 -5.39 -13.43
N THR A 160 -23.00 -5.41 -14.67
CA THR A 160 -22.14 -5.32 -15.85
C THR A 160 -21.52 -3.92 -15.94
N VAL A 161 -20.33 -3.81 -16.52
CA VAL A 161 -19.68 -2.50 -16.67
C VAL A 161 -20.50 -1.58 -17.57
N ASP A 162 -21.15 -2.09 -18.60
CA ASP A 162 -21.92 -1.26 -19.52
C ASP A 162 -23.21 -0.73 -18.85
N ASP A 163 -23.84 -1.54 -17.98
CA ASP A 163 -24.95 -1.10 -17.13
C ASP A 163 -24.49 -0.08 -16.08
N LEU A 164 -23.33 -0.30 -15.44
CA LEU A 164 -22.73 0.67 -14.53
C LEU A 164 -22.50 2.01 -15.25
N PHE A 165 -21.95 1.99 -16.45
CA PHE A 165 -21.73 3.20 -17.24
C PHE A 165 -23.05 3.91 -17.56
N ALA A 166 -24.10 3.15 -17.91
CA ALA A 166 -25.43 3.71 -18.14
C ALA A 166 -26.01 4.37 -16.88
N GLN A 167 -25.92 3.70 -15.73
CA GLN A 167 -26.38 4.23 -14.45
C GLN A 167 -25.59 5.46 -13.99
N MET A 168 -24.26 5.45 -14.11
CA MET A 168 -23.42 6.61 -13.79
C MET A 168 -23.82 7.84 -14.60
N ARG A 169 -24.08 7.69 -15.90
CA ARG A 169 -24.56 8.77 -16.76
C ARG A 169 -25.96 9.25 -16.35
N ALA A 170 -26.87 8.33 -16.04
CA ALA A 170 -28.22 8.65 -15.57
C ALA A 170 -28.18 9.45 -14.26
N GLU A 171 -27.27 9.11 -13.34
CA GLU A 171 -27.08 9.79 -12.06
C GLU A 171 -26.15 11.02 -12.11
N ARG A 172 -25.62 11.39 -13.29
CA ARG A 172 -24.64 12.48 -13.46
C ARG A 172 -23.38 12.31 -12.58
N LEU A 173 -22.92 11.06 -12.48
CA LEU A 173 -21.71 10.66 -11.78
C LEU A 173 -20.49 10.64 -12.70
N ASP A 174 -20.39 11.62 -13.60
CA ASP A 174 -19.32 11.70 -14.59
C ASP A 174 -17.97 12.10 -13.98
N PRO A 175 -16.92 11.26 -14.06
CA PRO A 175 -15.56 11.65 -13.70
C PRO A 175 -14.92 12.44 -14.84
N VAL A 176 -15.50 13.60 -15.20
CA VAL A 176 -15.14 14.44 -16.36
C VAL A 176 -13.62 14.54 -16.53
N ILE A 177 -13.08 14.02 -17.64
CA ILE A 177 -11.63 13.90 -17.83
C ILE A 177 -11.03 15.18 -18.39
N ALA A 178 -11.53 15.62 -19.55
CA ALA A 178 -11.01 16.81 -20.22
C ALA A 178 -11.55 18.08 -19.55
N ARG A 179 -10.68 19.05 -19.31
CA ARG A 179 -11.05 20.31 -18.64
C ARG A 179 -12.04 21.16 -19.45
N SER A 180 -12.01 21.03 -20.77
CA SER A 180 -12.90 21.74 -21.69
C SER A 180 -12.93 21.04 -23.05
N SER A 181 -13.86 21.41 -23.92
CA SER A 181 -13.88 20.91 -25.31
C SER A 181 -12.58 21.23 -26.06
N ARG A 182 -11.91 22.35 -25.74
CA ARG A 182 -10.59 22.68 -26.32
C ARG A 182 -9.48 21.76 -25.79
N ALA A 183 -9.61 21.23 -24.58
CA ALA A 183 -8.64 20.28 -24.03
C ALA A 183 -8.70 18.91 -24.72
N LEU A 184 -9.86 18.51 -25.26
CA LEU A 184 -10.01 17.27 -26.03
C LEU A 184 -9.10 17.23 -27.24
N TRP A 185 -8.89 18.37 -27.91
CA TRP A 185 -7.99 18.48 -29.07
C TRP A 185 -6.53 18.13 -28.75
N LYS A 186 -6.15 18.15 -27.47
CA LYS A 186 -4.81 17.79 -27.01
C LYS A 186 -4.69 16.31 -26.69
N LEU A 187 -5.80 15.58 -26.54
CA LEU A 187 -5.82 14.15 -26.34
C LEU A 187 -5.95 13.47 -27.69
N TYR A 188 -5.20 12.40 -27.92
CA TYR A 188 -5.19 11.73 -29.21
C TYR A 188 -4.76 10.27 -29.12
N LEU A 189 -5.12 9.48 -30.13
CA LEU A 189 -4.59 8.15 -30.36
C LEU A 189 -3.53 8.19 -31.45
N VAL A 190 -2.35 7.61 -31.20
CA VAL A 190 -1.24 7.47 -32.16
C VAL A 190 -0.64 8.81 -32.63
N ASP A 191 -1.40 9.67 -33.29
CA ASP A 191 -0.99 10.95 -33.90
C ASP A 191 -1.87 12.12 -33.43
N PRO A 192 -1.30 13.29 -33.07
CA PRO A 192 -2.06 14.44 -32.58
C PRO A 192 -2.95 15.15 -33.60
N GLU A 193 -2.60 15.11 -34.89
CA GLU A 193 -3.33 15.81 -35.96
C GLU A 193 -4.55 14.99 -36.41
N TYR A 194 -4.34 13.70 -36.67
CA TYR A 194 -5.37 12.83 -37.23
C TYR A 194 -6.13 12.05 -36.15
N GLY A 195 -5.46 11.64 -35.09
CA GLY A 195 -6.04 10.84 -34.00
C GLY A 195 -6.66 11.65 -32.88
N SER A 196 -6.87 12.96 -33.08
CA SER A 196 -7.39 13.86 -32.06
C SER A 196 -8.77 13.44 -31.53
N LEU A 197 -8.95 13.48 -30.22
CA LEU A 197 -10.24 13.24 -29.57
C LEU A 197 -11.13 14.50 -29.57
N GLY A 198 -10.67 15.61 -30.14
CA GLY A 198 -11.46 16.84 -30.28
C GLY A 198 -12.58 16.77 -31.32
N TYR A 199 -12.50 15.81 -32.25
CA TYR A 199 -13.54 15.60 -33.26
C TYR A 199 -14.84 15.07 -32.63
N ALA A 200 -15.98 15.53 -33.13
CA ALA A 200 -17.29 15.13 -32.62
C ALA A 200 -17.51 13.61 -32.76
N GLY A 201 -17.91 12.94 -31.67
CA GLY A 201 -18.15 11.50 -31.62
C GLY A 201 -16.90 10.63 -31.43
N TYR A 202 -15.73 11.22 -31.19
CA TYR A 202 -14.47 10.48 -31.00
C TYR A 202 -13.96 10.51 -29.55
N ALA A 203 -14.65 11.20 -28.65
CA ALA A 203 -14.36 11.26 -27.21
C ALA A 203 -15.56 10.85 -26.37
N ASP A 204 -16.37 9.91 -26.86
CA ASP A 204 -17.57 9.48 -26.17
C ASP A 204 -17.23 8.94 -24.77
N TRP A 205 -18.20 9.05 -23.87
CA TRP A 205 -18.05 8.73 -22.45
C TRP A 205 -17.30 7.42 -22.17
N PRO A 206 -17.56 6.28 -22.87
CA PRO A 206 -16.81 5.04 -22.63
C PRO A 206 -15.30 5.11 -22.89
N ILE A 207 -14.85 6.01 -23.78
CA ILE A 207 -13.45 6.18 -24.18
C ILE A 207 -12.67 6.93 -23.10
N LEU A 208 -13.24 8.01 -22.54
CA LEU A 208 -12.55 8.85 -21.55
C LEU A 208 -12.98 8.49 -20.12
N GLU A 209 -14.18 8.91 -19.73
CA GLU A 209 -14.73 8.70 -18.38
C GLU A 209 -14.84 7.21 -18.04
N GLY A 210 -15.22 6.38 -19.02
CA GLY A 210 -15.32 4.94 -18.88
C GLY A 210 -13.96 4.28 -18.63
N ARG A 211 -12.93 4.60 -19.44
CA ARG A 211 -11.58 4.04 -19.21
C ARG A 211 -10.96 4.51 -17.89
N TYR A 212 -11.23 5.74 -17.48
CA TYR A 212 -10.85 6.20 -16.15
C TYR A 212 -11.56 5.42 -15.04
N THR A 213 -12.87 5.21 -15.19
CA THR A 213 -13.68 4.44 -14.24
C THR A 213 -13.16 3.01 -14.10
N LEU A 214 -12.88 2.34 -15.23
CA LEU A 214 -12.28 1.02 -15.25
C LEU A 214 -10.93 0.97 -14.53
N ALA A 215 -10.07 1.99 -14.71
CA ALA A 215 -8.78 2.07 -14.02
C ALA A 215 -8.98 2.15 -12.50
N VAL A 216 -9.86 3.02 -12.01
CA VAL A 216 -10.13 3.16 -10.57
C VAL A 216 -10.71 1.86 -9.98
N LEU A 217 -11.66 1.25 -10.68
CA LEU A 217 -12.33 0.03 -10.22
C LEU A 217 -11.39 -1.17 -10.24
N PHE A 218 -10.81 -1.48 -11.40
CA PHE A 218 -10.07 -2.72 -11.57
C PHE A 218 -8.68 -2.68 -10.91
N GLU A 219 -8.01 -1.54 -10.94
CA GLU A 219 -6.67 -1.44 -10.37
C GLU A 219 -6.65 -1.18 -8.87
N TYR A 220 -7.61 -0.43 -8.34
CA TYR A 220 -7.56 0.00 -6.93
C TYR A 220 -8.68 -0.59 -6.10
N ALA A 221 -9.94 -0.54 -6.54
CA ALA A 221 -11.05 -1.08 -5.76
C ALA A 221 -11.00 -2.62 -5.69
N ALA A 222 -10.74 -3.31 -6.82
CA ALA A 222 -10.62 -4.76 -6.86
C ALA A 222 -9.38 -5.23 -6.09
N THR A 223 -8.23 -4.57 -6.24
CA THR A 223 -7.00 -4.87 -5.47
C THR A 223 -7.21 -4.78 -3.96
N LEU A 224 -8.04 -3.85 -3.50
CA LEU A 224 -8.40 -3.68 -2.09
C LEU A 224 -9.50 -4.64 -1.62
N GLY A 225 -10.02 -5.52 -2.47
CA GLY A 225 -11.09 -6.46 -2.11
C GLY A 225 -12.48 -5.82 -2.02
N LEU A 226 -12.65 -4.60 -2.53
CA LEU A 226 -13.92 -3.87 -2.41
C LEU A 226 -14.96 -4.36 -3.43
N ILE A 227 -14.50 -4.90 -4.55
CA ILE A 227 -15.34 -5.45 -5.61
C ILE A 227 -14.78 -6.77 -6.10
N ASP A 228 -15.64 -7.78 -6.21
CA ASP A 228 -15.32 -8.95 -7.01
C ASP A 228 -15.48 -8.59 -8.48
N VAL A 229 -14.74 -9.29 -9.34
CA VAL A 229 -14.64 -8.94 -10.76
C VAL A 229 -14.85 -10.14 -11.66
N THR A 230 -15.54 -9.90 -12.78
CA THR A 230 -15.55 -10.81 -13.93
C THR A 230 -14.80 -10.13 -15.07
N TYR A 231 -13.81 -10.79 -15.65
CA TYR A 231 -12.97 -10.21 -16.69
C TYR A 231 -12.47 -11.24 -17.71
N VAL A 232 -12.09 -10.75 -18.89
CA VAL A 232 -11.44 -11.51 -19.99
C VAL A 232 -10.13 -10.82 -20.35
N ARG A 233 -9.31 -11.40 -21.23
CA ARG A 233 -8.16 -10.68 -21.81
C ARG A 233 -8.62 -9.35 -22.42
N PRO A 234 -7.89 -8.24 -22.21
CA PRO A 234 -8.34 -6.92 -22.65
C PRO A 234 -8.24 -6.73 -24.17
N ASP A 235 -7.43 -7.52 -24.85
CA ASP A 235 -7.26 -7.52 -26.31
C ASP A 235 -8.58 -7.91 -27.00
N GLY A 236 -9.16 -6.98 -27.77
CA GLY A 236 -10.43 -7.15 -28.48
C GLY A 236 -11.69 -7.14 -27.60
N ALA A 237 -11.54 -6.92 -26.29
CA ALA A 237 -12.65 -6.99 -25.34
C ALA A 237 -13.70 -5.88 -25.51
N ARG A 238 -13.29 -4.74 -26.09
CA ARG A 238 -14.13 -3.57 -26.37
C ARG A 238 -13.86 -3.07 -27.78
N ARG A 239 -14.88 -2.52 -28.43
CA ARG A 239 -14.84 -2.04 -29.83
C ARG A 239 -15.30 -0.58 -29.97
N ASP A 240 -15.58 0.08 -28.85
CA ASP A 240 -16.12 1.44 -28.74
C ASP A 240 -15.20 2.52 -29.32
N TYR A 241 -13.94 2.20 -29.57
CA TYR A 241 -12.92 3.12 -30.09
C TYR A 241 -12.48 2.81 -31.53
N HIS A 242 -12.99 1.74 -32.16
CA HIS A 242 -12.54 1.30 -33.49
C HIS A 242 -12.85 2.30 -34.61
N ARG A 243 -13.77 3.25 -34.36
CA ARG A 243 -14.06 4.32 -35.32
C ARG A 243 -13.00 5.42 -35.28
N ASN A 244 -12.25 5.56 -34.18
CA ASN A 244 -11.20 6.57 -34.05
C ASN A 244 -10.07 6.31 -35.04
N TRP A 245 -9.57 7.38 -35.65
CA TRP A 245 -8.38 7.29 -36.50
C TRP A 245 -7.19 6.76 -35.70
N GLY A 246 -6.37 5.91 -36.33
CA GLY A 246 -5.20 5.29 -35.69
C GLY A 246 -5.51 4.11 -34.76
N SER A 247 -6.79 3.79 -34.52
CA SER A 247 -7.19 2.67 -33.66
C SER A 247 -7.01 1.28 -34.30
N GLY A 248 -6.88 1.19 -35.62
CA GLY A 248 -6.86 -0.09 -36.34
C GLY A 248 -5.71 -1.04 -35.95
N ALA A 249 -4.59 -0.50 -35.45
CA ALA A 249 -3.47 -1.29 -34.93
C ALA A 249 -3.55 -1.55 -33.42
N LEU A 250 -4.52 -0.95 -32.72
CA LEU A 250 -4.68 -1.09 -31.27
C LEU A 250 -5.61 -2.27 -30.96
N SER A 251 -5.06 -3.33 -30.38
CA SER A 251 -5.87 -4.45 -29.86
C SER A 251 -6.74 -4.04 -28.67
N ARG A 252 -6.41 -2.94 -27.97
CA ARG A 252 -7.10 -2.40 -26.80
C ARG A 252 -6.73 -0.94 -26.55
N LEU A 253 -7.56 -0.17 -25.84
CA LEU A 253 -7.17 1.16 -25.35
C LEU A 253 -6.46 1.11 -24.00
N SER A 254 -6.86 0.19 -23.14
CA SER A 254 -6.29 0.03 -21.82
C SER A 254 -6.22 -1.44 -21.42
N ARG A 255 -5.37 -1.74 -20.44
CA ARG A 255 -5.34 -3.05 -19.77
C ARG A 255 -6.64 -3.39 -19.05
N TYR A 256 -7.50 -2.40 -18.81
CA TYR A 256 -8.77 -2.60 -18.09
C TYR A 256 -9.94 -2.91 -19.01
N ASP A 257 -9.75 -2.88 -20.34
CA ASP A 257 -10.83 -3.08 -21.32
C ASP A 257 -11.52 -4.44 -21.16
N GLY A 258 -10.80 -5.42 -20.58
CA GLY A 258 -11.27 -6.76 -20.28
C GLY A 258 -12.25 -6.87 -19.11
N LEU A 259 -12.44 -5.83 -18.28
CA LEU A 259 -13.41 -5.88 -17.18
C LEU A 259 -14.85 -5.91 -17.73
N LYS A 260 -15.62 -6.94 -17.33
CA LYS A 260 -16.98 -7.22 -17.81
C LYS A 260 -18.06 -6.92 -16.78
N ALA A 261 -17.86 -7.32 -15.53
CA ALA A 261 -18.81 -7.08 -14.45
C ALA A 261 -18.08 -6.93 -13.10
N ILE A 262 -18.76 -6.28 -12.16
CA ILE A 262 -18.30 -6.07 -10.79
C ILE A 262 -19.40 -6.47 -9.81
N ARG A 263 -19.02 -6.89 -8.60
CA ARG A 263 -19.94 -7.12 -7.49
C ARG A 263 -19.40 -6.43 -6.26
N LEU A 264 -20.17 -5.52 -5.66
CA LEU A 264 -19.76 -4.85 -4.41
C LEU A 264 -19.73 -5.89 -3.28
N THR A 265 -18.56 -6.07 -2.67
CA THR A 265 -18.36 -7.09 -1.64
C THR A 265 -18.85 -6.59 -0.28
N THR A 266 -18.90 -7.47 0.73
CA THR A 266 -19.29 -7.04 2.09
C THR A 266 -18.21 -6.16 2.71
N LEU A 267 -16.93 -6.44 2.42
CA LEU A 267 -15.81 -5.57 2.74
C LEU A 267 -15.92 -4.23 2.01
N GLY A 268 -16.29 -4.26 0.73
CA GLY A 268 -16.57 -3.08 -0.09
C GLY A 268 -17.63 -2.18 0.52
N ALA A 269 -18.79 -2.75 0.86
CA ALA A 269 -19.88 -2.03 1.50
C ALA A 269 -19.46 -1.39 2.85
N TYR A 270 -18.62 -2.07 3.63
CA TYR A 270 -18.08 -1.51 4.88
C TYR A 270 -17.06 -0.38 4.64
N ALA A 271 -16.17 -0.57 3.67
CA ALA A 271 -15.11 0.37 3.32
C ALA A 271 -15.64 1.66 2.70
N THR A 272 -16.70 1.57 1.89
CA THR A 272 -17.40 2.72 1.29
C THR A 272 -18.40 3.37 2.24
N GLY A 273 -18.63 2.79 3.42
CA GLY A 273 -19.50 3.34 4.46
C GLY A 273 -20.99 3.04 4.28
N ARG A 274 -21.35 2.12 3.37
CA ARG A 274 -22.73 1.62 3.19
C ARG A 274 -23.16 0.77 4.39
N THR A 275 -22.22 0.04 5.01
CA THR A 275 -22.43 -0.66 6.28
C THR A 275 -21.48 -0.14 7.37
N ARG A 276 -21.92 -0.21 8.64
CA ARG A 276 -21.13 0.27 9.80
C ARG A 276 -20.18 -0.79 10.34
N THR A 277 -20.52 -2.06 10.17
CA THR A 277 -19.79 -3.21 10.69
C THR A 277 -19.40 -4.14 9.56
N TYR A 278 -18.33 -4.88 9.77
CA TYR A 278 -17.85 -5.92 8.86
C TYR A 278 -17.58 -7.18 9.67
N LYS A 279 -18.01 -8.32 9.13
CA LYS A 279 -17.69 -9.64 9.64
C LYS A 279 -17.06 -10.39 8.47
N ALA A 280 -15.79 -10.76 8.63
CA ALA A 280 -15.11 -11.53 7.60
C ALA A 280 -15.84 -12.87 7.35
N PRO A 281 -15.85 -13.35 6.10
CA PRO A 281 -16.27 -14.71 5.79
C PRO A 281 -15.45 -15.69 6.64
N ALA A 282 -16.11 -16.73 7.17
CA ALA A 282 -15.40 -17.75 7.94
C ALA A 282 -14.52 -18.56 6.98
N ALA A 283 -13.21 -18.29 6.98
CA ALA A 283 -12.25 -19.14 6.29
C ALA A 283 -12.00 -20.40 7.15
N PRO A 284 -11.90 -21.60 6.55
CA PRO A 284 -11.47 -22.77 7.29
C PRO A 284 -10.06 -22.54 7.86
N ALA A 285 -9.89 -22.80 9.15
CA ALA A 285 -8.58 -22.71 9.78
C ALA A 285 -7.71 -23.88 9.30
N GLU A 286 -6.83 -23.61 8.33
CA GLU A 286 -5.82 -24.59 7.95
C GLU A 286 -4.66 -24.55 8.95
N HIS A 287 -4.55 -25.61 9.75
CA HIS A 287 -3.47 -25.79 10.71
C HIS A 287 -2.21 -26.33 10.01
N LEU A 288 -1.53 -25.46 9.25
CA LEU A 288 -0.40 -25.80 8.39
C LEU A 288 0.96 -25.85 9.12
N LEU A 289 1.00 -25.49 10.41
CA LEU A 289 2.24 -25.38 11.17
C LEU A 289 2.25 -26.31 12.39
N LYS A 290 3.41 -26.89 12.63
CA LYS A 290 3.75 -27.60 13.87
C LYS A 290 4.99 -26.96 14.50
N VAL A 291 4.81 -26.34 15.66
CA VAL A 291 5.89 -25.75 16.44
C VAL A 291 6.43 -26.78 17.43
N LEU A 292 7.73 -27.02 17.38
CA LEU A 292 8.41 -28.02 18.20
C LEU A 292 9.15 -27.39 19.39
N PRO A 293 9.37 -28.13 20.50
CA PRO A 293 10.08 -27.61 21.67
C PRO A 293 11.53 -27.19 21.41
N ASN A 294 12.14 -27.68 20.34
CA ASN A 294 13.50 -27.34 19.88
C ASN A 294 13.56 -26.05 19.04
N PHE A 295 12.48 -25.26 19.01
CA PHE A 295 12.33 -24.00 18.28
C PHE A 295 12.16 -24.12 16.76
N ASP A 296 12.02 -25.35 16.24
CA ASP A 296 11.67 -25.55 14.83
C ASP A 296 10.18 -25.38 14.60
N ILE A 297 9.86 -24.71 13.50
CA ILE A 297 8.53 -24.57 12.94
C ILE A 297 8.51 -25.41 11.66
N VAL A 298 7.77 -26.51 11.70
CA VAL A 298 7.62 -27.44 10.59
C VAL A 298 6.32 -27.15 9.86
N VAL A 299 6.42 -26.95 8.55
CA VAL A 299 5.26 -26.78 7.68
C VAL A 299 4.75 -28.16 7.26
N THR A 300 3.47 -28.42 7.48
CA THR A 300 2.82 -29.72 7.23
C THR A 300 2.04 -29.77 5.91
N GLY A 301 1.88 -28.65 5.21
CA GLY A 301 1.16 -28.56 3.94
C GLY A 301 1.71 -27.48 3.00
N THR A 302 0.89 -27.04 2.04
CA THR A 302 1.27 -25.96 1.12
C THR A 302 1.18 -24.62 1.83
N LEU A 303 2.33 -24.01 2.13
CA LEU A 303 2.37 -22.73 2.84
C LEU A 303 2.03 -21.57 1.89
N PRO A 304 0.99 -20.77 2.17
CA PRO A 304 0.68 -19.57 1.40
C PRO A 304 1.88 -18.60 1.37
N PRO A 305 2.10 -17.85 0.26
CA PRO A 305 3.22 -16.91 0.14
C PRO A 305 3.34 -15.92 1.32
N VAL A 306 2.19 -15.43 1.80
CA VAL A 306 2.10 -14.52 2.95
C VAL A 306 2.59 -15.14 4.26
N ASP A 307 2.26 -16.41 4.49
CA ASP A 307 2.67 -17.13 5.69
C ASP A 307 4.17 -17.45 5.63
N ARG A 308 4.69 -17.78 4.43
CA ARG A 308 6.14 -17.93 4.18
C ARG A 308 6.91 -16.64 4.48
N LEU A 309 6.40 -15.50 4.02
CA LEU A 309 7.00 -14.19 4.30
C LEU A 309 6.99 -13.89 5.79
N THR A 310 5.90 -14.23 6.49
CA THR A 310 5.77 -14.04 7.93
C THR A 310 6.77 -14.91 8.70
N LEU A 311 6.89 -16.21 8.39
CA LEU A 311 7.89 -17.08 9.02
C LEU A 311 9.31 -16.58 8.79
N THR A 312 9.64 -16.24 7.54
CA THR A 312 10.98 -15.75 7.17
C THR A 312 11.32 -14.41 7.84
N ALA A 313 10.31 -13.63 8.24
CA ALA A 313 10.51 -12.39 8.97
C ALA A 313 10.94 -12.57 10.44
N TYR A 314 10.66 -13.72 11.05
CA TYR A 314 10.94 -13.98 12.47
C TYR A 314 11.89 -15.16 12.71
N ALA A 315 12.04 -16.04 11.73
CA ALA A 315 12.77 -17.30 11.84
C ALA A 315 13.67 -17.49 10.61
N LYS A 316 14.77 -18.23 10.80
CA LYS A 316 15.67 -18.57 9.71
C LYS A 316 15.16 -19.85 9.04
N GLN A 317 14.97 -19.81 7.73
CA GLN A 317 14.67 -21.03 6.96
C GLN A 317 15.92 -21.94 6.97
N THR A 318 15.77 -23.16 7.48
CA THR A 318 16.85 -24.17 7.57
C THR A 318 16.68 -25.29 6.55
N SER A 319 15.46 -25.51 6.06
CA SER A 319 15.16 -26.35 4.89
C SER A 319 13.87 -25.88 4.20
N ASP A 320 13.44 -26.55 3.13
CA ASP A 320 12.27 -26.14 2.32
C ASP A 320 10.98 -25.99 3.15
N HIS A 321 10.83 -26.80 4.20
CA HIS A 321 9.65 -26.87 5.06
C HIS A 321 9.94 -26.58 6.54
N VAL A 322 11.15 -26.12 6.90
CA VAL A 322 11.53 -25.87 8.30
C VAL A 322 12.11 -24.47 8.48
N TRP A 323 11.58 -23.78 9.49
CA TRP A 323 12.06 -22.49 9.98
C TRP A 323 12.45 -22.62 11.45
N THR A 324 13.63 -22.16 11.81
CA THR A 324 14.12 -22.24 13.19
C THR A 324 14.08 -20.86 13.85
N LEU A 325 13.38 -20.76 14.97
CA LEU A 325 13.37 -19.58 15.82
C LEU A 325 14.65 -19.50 16.65
N SER A 326 15.16 -18.29 16.84
CA SER A 326 16.29 -18.04 17.73
C SER A 326 16.16 -16.68 18.40
N ALA A 327 16.83 -16.48 19.54
CA ALA A 327 16.89 -15.17 20.18
C ALA A 327 17.50 -14.10 19.25
N ARG A 328 18.37 -14.49 18.31
CA ARG A 328 18.92 -13.57 17.31
C ARG A 328 17.87 -13.17 16.28
N SER A 329 17.23 -14.14 15.62
CA SER A 329 16.23 -13.84 14.57
C SER A 329 15.05 -13.02 15.11
N LEU A 330 14.62 -13.29 16.35
CA LEU A 330 13.57 -12.51 17.01
C LEU A 330 14.01 -11.08 17.32
N ARG A 331 15.24 -10.86 17.77
CA ARG A 331 15.79 -9.51 17.98
C ARG A 331 15.97 -8.75 16.66
N ASP A 332 16.42 -9.43 15.61
CA ASP A 332 16.54 -8.84 14.27
C ASP A 332 15.15 -8.40 13.78
N ALA A 333 14.11 -9.22 13.99
CA ALA A 333 12.73 -8.87 13.68
C ALA A 333 12.26 -7.63 14.46
N LEU A 334 12.48 -7.59 15.78
CA LEU A 334 12.17 -6.42 16.61
C LEU A 334 12.91 -5.16 16.15
N GLY A 335 14.18 -5.29 15.76
CA GLY A 335 15.00 -4.18 15.21
C GLY A 335 14.43 -3.61 13.90
N THR A 336 13.66 -4.39 13.15
CA THR A 336 12.91 -3.91 11.97
C THR A 336 11.51 -3.36 12.31
N GLY A 337 11.20 -3.12 13.59
CA GLY A 337 9.93 -2.56 14.03
C GLY A 337 8.76 -3.56 14.06
N ARG A 338 9.05 -4.87 14.12
CA ARG A 338 8.04 -5.94 14.18
C ARG A 338 7.60 -6.20 15.62
N SER A 339 6.45 -6.85 15.77
CA SER A 339 5.90 -7.21 17.09
C SER A 339 5.91 -8.71 17.30
N LEU A 340 6.39 -9.16 18.46
CA LEU A 340 6.32 -10.58 18.85
C LEU A 340 4.90 -11.02 19.20
N ASP A 341 4.00 -10.11 19.56
CA ASP A 341 2.58 -10.45 19.76
C ASP A 341 1.93 -10.88 18.46
N HIS A 342 2.26 -10.22 17.37
CA HIS A 342 1.81 -10.62 16.04
C HIS A 342 2.35 -12.01 15.66
N LEU A 343 3.61 -12.33 15.97
CA LEU A 343 4.13 -13.69 15.78
C LEU A 343 3.37 -14.72 16.63
N ARG A 344 3.05 -14.40 17.90
CA ARG A 344 2.25 -15.28 18.78
C ARG A 344 0.88 -15.58 18.18
N THR A 345 0.15 -14.55 17.75
CA THR A 345 -1.16 -14.70 17.10
C THR A 345 -1.05 -15.53 15.82
N PHE A 346 -0.09 -15.21 14.95
CA PHE A 346 0.13 -15.95 13.71
C PHE A 346 0.39 -17.44 13.96
N LEU A 347 1.28 -17.77 14.91
CA LEU A 347 1.56 -19.16 15.23
C LEU A 347 0.33 -19.83 15.87
N HIS A 348 -0.42 -19.14 16.72
CA HIS A 348 -1.63 -19.67 17.31
C HIS A 348 -2.70 -19.99 16.25
N ASP A 349 -2.94 -19.09 15.30
CA ASP A 349 -3.96 -19.25 14.26
C ASP A 349 -3.62 -20.39 13.29
N ARG A 350 -2.32 -20.65 13.05
CA ARG A 350 -1.83 -21.65 12.10
C ARG A 350 -1.40 -22.97 12.74
N CYS A 351 -1.31 -23.03 14.07
CA CYS A 351 -1.07 -24.26 14.80
C CYS A 351 -2.39 -24.83 15.31
N GLY A 352 -2.64 -26.13 15.09
CA GLY A 352 -3.79 -26.81 15.67
C GLY A 352 -3.64 -27.13 17.17
N HIS A 353 -2.52 -26.72 17.78
CA HIS A 353 -2.11 -27.08 19.13
C HIS A 353 -1.50 -25.88 19.86
N PRO A 354 -1.55 -25.85 21.21
CA PRO A 354 -0.90 -24.81 21.99
C PRO A 354 0.61 -24.79 21.77
N LEU A 355 1.20 -23.60 21.82
CA LEU A 355 2.65 -23.42 21.64
C LEU A 355 3.42 -24.12 22.77
N PRO A 356 4.53 -24.81 22.47
CA PRO A 356 5.38 -25.40 23.50
C PRO A 356 5.88 -24.34 24.49
N GLY A 357 5.94 -24.70 25.77
CA GLY A 357 6.37 -23.78 26.84
C GLY A 357 7.75 -23.18 26.61
N THR A 358 8.69 -23.94 26.02
CA THR A 358 10.03 -23.45 25.67
C THR A 358 9.99 -22.28 24.69
N VAL A 359 9.12 -22.34 23.67
CA VAL A 359 8.94 -21.27 22.68
C VAL A 359 8.29 -20.05 23.34
N ALA A 360 7.29 -20.26 24.21
CA ALA A 360 6.66 -19.17 24.94
C ALA A 360 7.66 -18.41 25.84
N THR A 361 8.52 -19.14 26.56
CA THR A 361 9.59 -18.56 27.37
C THR A 361 10.58 -17.77 26.52
N LEU A 362 11.04 -18.32 25.38
CA LEU A 362 11.94 -17.62 24.47
C LEU A 362 11.36 -16.27 23.99
N LEU A 363 10.08 -16.25 23.59
CA LEU A 363 9.42 -15.03 23.13
C LEU A 363 9.32 -13.98 24.25
N THR A 364 8.98 -14.41 25.46
CA THR A 364 8.89 -13.54 26.64
C THR A 364 10.25 -12.97 27.05
N ASP A 365 11.29 -13.80 27.05
CA ASP A 365 12.65 -13.36 27.41
C ASP A 365 13.20 -12.34 26.41
N VAL A 366 12.95 -12.54 25.11
CA VAL A 366 13.36 -11.59 24.07
C VAL A 366 12.58 -10.28 24.17
N ASP A 367 11.25 -10.33 24.36
CA ASP A 367 10.44 -9.11 24.52
C ASP A 367 10.86 -8.32 25.77
N HIS A 368 11.10 -9.01 26.89
CA HIS A 368 11.58 -8.38 28.12
C HIS A 368 12.93 -7.69 27.90
N LYS A 369 13.93 -8.40 27.34
CA LYS A 369 15.25 -7.82 27.06
C LYS A 369 15.21 -6.66 26.07
N ALA A 370 14.37 -6.73 25.04
CA ALA A 370 14.24 -5.66 24.05
C ALA A 370 13.72 -4.34 24.64
N ARG A 371 13.01 -4.39 25.77
CA ARG A 371 12.46 -3.19 26.45
C ARG A 371 13.41 -2.58 27.49
N GLN A 372 14.51 -3.26 27.82
CA GLN A 372 15.44 -2.82 28.87
C GLN A 372 16.37 -1.68 28.43
N VAL A 373 16.65 -1.56 27.14
CA VAL A 373 17.51 -0.49 26.59
C VAL A 373 16.68 0.34 25.62
N ARG A 374 16.78 1.67 25.74
CA ARG A 374 16.09 2.61 24.86
C ARG A 374 17.08 3.60 24.29
N ASP A 375 17.13 3.68 22.97
CA ASP A 375 17.77 4.80 22.29
C ASP A 375 16.90 6.06 22.50
N ARG A 376 17.53 7.13 23.01
CA ARG A 376 16.87 8.43 23.27
C ARG A 376 17.28 9.48 22.25
N GLY A 377 18.03 9.10 21.22
CA GLY A 377 18.46 9.95 20.13
C GLY A 377 19.85 10.53 20.32
N LEU A 378 20.22 11.40 19.37
CA LEU A 378 21.48 12.11 19.38
C LEU A 378 21.44 13.27 20.37
N VAL A 379 22.57 13.53 21.00
CA VAL A 379 22.76 14.65 21.92
C VAL A 379 24.06 15.36 21.59
N HIS A 380 24.08 16.68 21.76
CA HIS A 380 25.33 17.43 21.72
C HIS A 380 25.98 17.33 23.09
N LEU A 381 27.13 16.64 23.14
CA LEU A 381 27.92 16.48 24.35
C LEU A 381 28.92 17.64 24.44
N ILE A 382 28.83 18.40 25.53
CA ILE A 382 29.71 19.52 25.82
C ILE A 382 30.58 19.14 27.02
N GLU A 383 31.90 19.19 26.83
CA GLU A 383 32.87 18.94 27.90
C GLU A 383 33.28 20.25 28.56
N ALA A 384 33.21 20.31 29.89
CA ALA A 384 33.74 21.39 30.69
C ALA A 384 35.18 21.09 31.14
N ALA A 385 35.96 22.16 31.31
CA ALA A 385 37.35 22.06 31.78
C ALA A 385 37.46 21.42 33.18
N ASP A 386 36.45 21.59 34.03
CA ASP A 386 36.40 21.03 35.38
C ASP A 386 34.93 20.84 35.84
N PRO A 387 34.69 20.05 36.91
CA PRO A 387 33.34 19.79 37.40
C PRO A 387 32.57 21.02 37.89
N ALA A 388 33.26 22.02 38.47
CA ALA A 388 32.61 23.23 38.97
C ALA A 388 32.04 24.06 37.81
N THR A 389 32.77 24.14 36.70
CA THR A 389 32.29 24.78 35.47
C THR A 389 31.05 24.08 34.90
N ALA A 390 31.02 22.74 34.86
CA ALA A 390 29.85 22.00 34.39
C ALA A 390 28.61 22.26 35.27
N VAL A 391 28.79 22.22 36.60
CA VAL A 391 27.72 22.48 37.57
C VAL A 391 27.24 23.94 37.51
N LEU A 392 28.13 24.91 37.30
CA LEU A 392 27.78 26.32 37.16
C LEU A 392 26.88 26.55 35.93
N ILE A 393 27.24 25.96 34.79
CA ILE A 393 26.44 26.08 33.56
C ILE A 393 25.10 25.34 33.70
N ALA A 394 25.08 24.16 34.32
CA ALA A 394 23.86 23.38 34.55
C ALA A 394 22.88 24.07 35.51
N ASN A 395 23.36 24.88 36.46
CA ASN A 395 22.54 25.60 37.42
C ASN A 395 22.18 27.04 36.99
N ASP A 396 22.70 27.51 35.85
CA ASP A 396 22.31 28.80 35.31
C ASP A 396 20.83 28.81 34.89
N ARG A 397 20.16 29.94 35.12
CA ARG A 397 18.71 30.07 34.89
C ARG A 397 18.30 29.92 33.42
N LYS A 398 19.19 30.24 32.47
CA LYS A 398 18.93 30.14 31.03
C LYS A 398 19.60 28.92 30.43
N ALA A 399 20.89 28.70 30.68
CA ALA A 399 21.63 27.58 30.12
C ALA A 399 21.19 26.24 30.73
N GLY A 400 20.91 26.20 32.04
CA GLY A 400 20.47 24.99 32.75
C GLY A 400 19.09 24.48 32.34
N ALA A 401 18.23 25.34 31.79
CA ALA A 401 16.95 24.91 31.22
C ALA A 401 17.11 24.18 29.87
N LEU A 402 18.29 24.29 29.24
CA LEU A 402 18.58 23.78 27.89
C LEU A 402 19.56 22.61 27.90
N CYS A 403 20.19 22.31 29.03
CA CYS A 403 21.14 21.22 29.20
C CYS A 403 20.84 20.38 30.45
N GLN A 404 21.47 19.21 30.53
CA GLN A 404 21.49 18.41 31.75
C GLN A 404 22.90 17.89 31.99
N LEU A 405 23.29 17.82 33.26
CA LEU A 405 24.58 17.28 33.66
C LEU A 405 24.64 15.78 33.35
N LEU A 406 25.74 15.36 32.71
CA LEU A 406 26.03 13.96 32.39
C LEU A 406 27.39 13.60 33.02
N GLY A 407 27.35 12.92 34.16
CA GLY A 407 28.53 12.71 34.99
C GLY A 407 29.04 14.03 35.58
N ASP A 408 30.35 14.14 35.78
CA ASP A 408 30.89 15.25 36.59
C ASP A 408 31.32 16.45 35.74
N ARG A 409 31.67 16.23 34.46
CA ARG A 409 32.29 17.25 33.58
C ARG A 409 31.56 17.48 32.26
N HIS A 410 30.50 16.73 31.97
CA HIS A 410 29.82 16.84 30.69
C HIS A 410 28.41 17.38 30.86
N LEU A 411 27.94 18.09 29.85
CA LEU A 411 26.58 18.55 29.69
C LEU A 411 26.07 17.96 28.40
N TRP A 412 24.86 17.39 28.42
CA TRP A 412 24.19 17.01 27.19
C TRP A 412 23.10 18.02 26.85
N VAL A 413 23.02 18.37 25.58
CA VAL A 413 22.08 19.36 25.03
C VAL A 413 21.31 18.70 23.89
N ALA A 414 19.99 18.86 23.89
CA ALA A 414 19.15 18.37 22.80
C ALA A 414 19.47 19.17 21.51
N PRO A 415 19.54 18.53 20.32
CA PRO A 415 19.88 19.22 19.07
C PRO A 415 19.04 20.46 18.77
N GLU A 416 17.74 20.41 19.06
CA GLU A 416 16.80 21.53 18.92
C GLU A 416 17.14 22.74 19.80
N ASN A 417 17.89 22.54 20.89
CA ASN A 417 18.27 23.57 21.85
C ASN A 417 19.71 24.07 21.65
N GLU A 418 20.47 23.51 20.71
CA GLU A 418 21.90 23.77 20.54
C GLU A 418 22.20 25.28 20.37
N GLU A 419 21.53 25.95 19.43
CA GLU A 419 21.77 27.36 19.16
C GLU A 419 21.41 28.26 20.36
N ALA A 420 20.33 27.93 21.06
CA ALA A 420 19.89 28.66 22.24
C ALA A 420 20.89 28.48 23.40
N PHE A 421 21.41 27.26 23.57
CA PHE A 421 22.42 26.95 24.56
C PHE A 421 23.73 27.66 24.27
N ARG A 422 24.22 27.66 23.02
CA ARG A 422 25.45 28.40 22.63
C ARG A 422 25.35 29.89 22.94
N LYS A 423 24.19 30.51 22.71
CA LYS A 423 23.94 31.92 23.07
C LYS A 423 23.95 32.15 24.59
N ALA A 424 23.34 31.25 25.36
CA ALA A 424 23.34 31.32 26.82
C ALA A 424 24.75 31.12 27.39
N ALA A 425 25.50 30.13 26.91
CA ALA A 425 26.89 29.86 27.30
C ALA A 425 27.80 31.05 26.99
N LYS A 426 27.64 31.69 25.83
CA LYS A 426 28.37 32.93 25.48
C LYS A 426 28.10 34.08 26.45
N THR A 427 26.88 34.17 26.98
CA THR A 427 26.51 35.17 28.00
C THR A 427 27.19 34.90 29.34
N LEU A 428 27.46 33.63 29.65
CA LEU A 428 28.22 33.18 30.83
C LEU A 428 29.75 33.30 30.64
N GLY A 429 30.22 33.68 29.45
CA GLY A 429 31.64 33.83 29.13
C GLY A 429 32.31 32.61 28.49
N TYR A 430 31.54 31.59 28.11
CA TYR A 430 32.06 30.36 27.49
C TYR A 430 31.81 30.34 25.97
N ILE A 431 32.74 29.77 25.21
CA ILE A 431 32.66 29.64 23.74
C ILE A 431 32.67 28.15 23.39
N LEU A 432 31.72 27.75 22.53
CA LEU A 432 31.46 26.38 22.08
C LEU A 432 31.40 26.31 20.55
#